data_AF-A0A6A0GRD1-F1
#
_entry.id   AF-A0A6A0GRD1-F1
#
_cell.length_a   1.000
_cell.length_b   1.000
_cell.length_c   1.000
_cell.angle_alpha   90.00
_cell.angle_beta   90.00
_cell.angle_gamma   90.00
#
_symmetry.space_group_name_H-M   'P 1'
#
loop_
_entity.id
_entity.type
_entity.pdbx_description
1 polymer ?
#
loop_
_entity_poly.entity_id
_entity_poly.type
_entity_poly.pdbx_seq_one_letter_code
_entity_poly.pdbx_strand_id
1 'polypeptide(L)'
;MMALFPFLTLQARSLGITEAELGIVYAFLPLVALFGPPLAGMIADKLGNFKLFLAVMVFASGLTSLLYMAVPVGRIRLPMPEVLPMSLECEDASDAPHTLHTLDQLRCEYSQVLLQPVQVLLTSCSPRCLVNGVLVIRDKVCANTESVEDLNPQLTFWLYVVVRLLNSVTLESQMPNSFIVIVFFYERLTATSMPLFEGAVVTILKQYDGDFGFQKIYGSLGPLIMTPVSGALIDAFSTDGSQDYRPAFYVYFAVKLICTAIILTMNLEFKKPSERVIKDFKSIITNQEIFCFLVMCFVAGACFGAMDTFLFWLLQDMGASKSLMGLTVTVGNICSLPILLFASPIIESLGAVNTIILGFSFYVVRFIGYSLIYNPWLCMPFEALECFTVALLITAAISYTADLSSPTTTATLQGLMG
;
A
#
# COMPACT_ATOMS: atom_id res chain seq x y z
N MET A 1 -8.02 -5.36 7.89
CA MET A 1 -7.31 -4.74 6.75
C MET A 1 -5.94 -4.25 7.20
N MET A 2 -5.87 -3.54 8.32
CA MET A 2 -4.65 -2.91 8.84
C MET A 2 -3.50 -3.84 9.27
N ALA A 3 -3.73 -5.15 9.41
CA ALA A 3 -2.67 -6.12 9.71
C ALA A 3 -1.74 -6.39 8.50
N LEU A 4 -2.20 -6.14 7.28
CA LEU A 4 -1.49 -6.51 6.06
C LEU A 4 -1.24 -5.32 5.14
N PHE A 5 -2.22 -4.41 5.05
CA PHE A 5 -2.24 -3.33 4.07
C PHE A 5 -0.95 -2.47 4.05
N PRO A 6 -0.40 -2.05 5.20
CA PRO A 6 0.83 -1.23 5.21
C PRO A 6 2.07 -1.98 4.70
N PHE A 7 2.08 -3.31 4.77
CA PHE A 7 3.21 -4.15 4.34
C PHE A 7 3.07 -4.63 2.89
N LEU A 8 1.91 -4.43 2.26
CA LEU A 8 1.63 -4.93 0.92
C LEU A 8 2.46 -4.21 -0.16
N THR A 9 2.77 -2.93 0.06
CA THR A 9 3.70 -2.14 -0.77
C THR A 9 5.13 -2.65 -0.64
N LEU A 10 5.55 -2.99 0.57
CA LEU A 10 6.88 -3.51 0.87
C LEU A 10 7.09 -4.92 0.31
N GLN A 11 6.06 -5.75 0.35
CA GLN A 11 6.07 -7.05 -0.31
C GLN A 11 6.13 -6.89 -1.85
N ALA A 12 5.40 -5.93 -2.43
CA ALA A 12 5.50 -5.63 -3.87
C ALA A 12 6.94 -5.31 -4.26
N ARG A 13 7.59 -4.46 -3.45
CA ARG A 13 9.00 -4.10 -3.62
C ARG A 13 9.92 -5.31 -3.49
N SER A 14 9.70 -6.21 -2.53
CA SER A 14 10.53 -7.43 -2.39
C SER A 14 10.37 -8.41 -3.55
N LEU A 15 9.24 -8.36 -4.27
CA LEU A 15 9.03 -9.11 -5.52
C LEU A 15 9.73 -8.48 -6.73
N GLY A 16 10.32 -7.29 -6.55
CA GLY A 16 11.02 -6.57 -7.61
C GLY A 16 10.15 -5.58 -8.38
N ILE A 17 8.95 -5.24 -7.90
CA ILE A 17 8.08 -4.25 -8.53
C ILE A 17 8.63 -2.84 -8.26
N THR A 18 8.71 -2.02 -9.30
CA THR A 18 9.20 -0.64 -9.21
C THR A 18 8.15 0.31 -8.65
N GLU A 19 8.59 1.46 -8.15
CA GLU A 19 7.71 2.51 -7.62
C GLU A 19 6.74 3.06 -8.69
N ALA A 20 7.20 3.19 -9.93
CA ALA A 20 6.36 3.63 -11.05
C ALA A 20 5.30 2.60 -11.41
N GLU A 21 5.68 1.32 -11.48
CA GLU A 21 4.75 0.20 -11.68
C GLU A 21 3.70 0.16 -10.56
N LEU A 22 4.11 0.30 -9.30
CA LEU A 22 3.21 0.32 -8.15
C LEU A 22 2.26 1.54 -8.17
N GLY A 23 2.77 2.71 -8.53
CA GLY A 23 1.97 3.93 -8.71
C GLY A 23 0.87 3.76 -9.77
N ILE A 24 1.17 3.05 -10.87
CA ILE A 24 0.17 2.72 -11.90
C ILE A 24 -0.91 1.80 -11.32
N VAL A 25 -0.53 0.75 -10.57
CA VAL A 25 -1.51 -0.16 -9.92
C VAL A 25 -2.44 0.65 -9.01
N TYR A 26 -1.90 1.53 -8.19
CA TYR A 26 -2.69 2.39 -7.30
C TYR A 26 -3.49 3.47 -8.00
N ALA A 27 -3.08 3.96 -9.17
CA ALA A 27 -3.87 4.91 -9.96
C ALA A 27 -5.11 4.29 -10.59
N PHE A 28 -5.04 3.00 -11.00
CA PHE A 28 -6.21 2.28 -11.52
C PHE A 28 -7.19 1.85 -10.42
N LEU A 29 -6.73 1.74 -9.17
CA LEU A 29 -7.57 1.26 -8.08
C LEU A 29 -8.81 2.16 -7.83
N PRO A 30 -8.73 3.51 -7.76
CA PRO A 30 -9.88 4.40 -7.54
C PRO A 30 -10.98 4.34 -8.61
N LEU A 31 -10.61 4.14 -9.89
CA LEU A 31 -11.59 4.10 -11.00
C LEU A 31 -12.57 2.93 -10.86
N VAL A 32 -12.09 1.80 -10.34
CA VAL A 32 -12.95 0.62 -10.07
C VAL A 32 -13.67 0.76 -8.72
N ALA A 33 -13.11 1.52 -7.77
CA ALA A 33 -13.75 1.79 -6.47
C ALA A 33 -15.04 2.58 -6.62
N LEU A 34 -15.11 3.52 -7.58
CA LEU A 34 -16.28 4.37 -7.82
C LEU A 34 -17.58 3.59 -8.07
N PHE A 35 -17.46 2.42 -8.71
CA PHE A 35 -18.62 1.59 -9.08
C PHE A 35 -18.91 0.46 -8.09
N GLY A 36 -17.94 0.09 -7.24
CA GLY A 36 -18.05 -1.04 -6.31
C GLY A 36 -19.18 -0.89 -5.27
N PRO A 37 -19.18 0.18 -4.44
CA PRO A 37 -20.16 0.39 -3.37
C PRO A 37 -21.62 0.41 -3.84
N PRO A 38 -21.98 1.14 -4.92
CA PRO A 38 -23.36 1.13 -5.43
C PRO A 38 -23.80 -0.25 -5.93
N LEU A 39 -22.93 -0.96 -6.66
CA LEU A 39 -23.24 -2.27 -7.23
C LEU A 39 -23.37 -3.36 -6.16
N ALA A 40 -22.47 -3.41 -5.19
CA ALA A 40 -22.59 -4.39 -4.11
C ALA A 40 -23.82 -4.09 -3.23
N GLY A 41 -24.17 -2.81 -3.04
CA GLY A 41 -25.42 -2.42 -2.38
C GLY A 41 -26.65 -3.02 -3.08
N MET A 42 -26.75 -2.88 -4.41
CA MET A 42 -27.85 -3.47 -5.19
C MET A 42 -27.89 -5.01 -5.12
N ILE A 43 -26.72 -5.66 -5.12
CA ILE A 43 -26.62 -7.12 -5.02
C ILE A 43 -27.01 -7.62 -3.64
N ALA A 44 -26.54 -6.94 -2.59
CA ALA A 44 -26.89 -7.25 -1.21
C ALA A 44 -28.40 -7.12 -0.98
N ASP A 45 -29.02 -6.08 -1.54
CA ASP A 45 -30.46 -5.84 -1.46
C ASP A 45 -31.25 -6.94 -2.21
N LYS A 46 -30.75 -7.43 -3.36
CA LYS A 46 -31.40 -8.51 -4.14
C LYS A 46 -31.27 -9.89 -3.49
N LEU A 47 -30.17 -10.15 -2.78
CA LEU A 47 -29.94 -11.41 -2.07
C LEU A 47 -30.81 -11.57 -0.81
N GLY A 48 -31.36 -10.47 -0.27
CA GLY A 48 -32.26 -10.47 0.89
C GLY A 48 -31.63 -10.91 2.21
N ASN A 49 -30.39 -11.40 2.20
CA ASN A 49 -29.63 -11.85 3.37
C ASN A 49 -28.29 -11.11 3.44
N PHE A 50 -28.36 -9.85 3.88
CA PHE A 50 -27.22 -8.93 3.99
C PHE A 50 -26.09 -9.50 4.85
N LYS A 51 -26.46 -10.21 5.93
CA LYS A 51 -25.54 -10.90 6.84
C LYS A 51 -24.67 -11.93 6.11
N LEU A 52 -25.30 -12.85 5.37
CA LEU A 52 -24.59 -13.89 4.63
C LEU A 52 -23.68 -13.28 3.56
N PHE A 53 -24.18 -12.26 2.86
CA PHE A 53 -23.41 -11.54 1.85
C PHE A 53 -22.14 -10.91 2.44
N LEU A 54 -22.27 -10.19 3.56
CA LEU A 54 -21.13 -9.58 4.24
C LEU A 54 -20.13 -10.62 4.73
N ALA A 55 -20.59 -11.73 5.32
CA ALA A 55 -19.73 -12.81 5.78
C ALA A 55 -18.94 -13.46 4.64
N VAL A 56 -19.59 -13.74 3.50
CA VAL A 56 -18.93 -14.30 2.31
C VAL A 56 -17.87 -13.35 1.78
N MET A 57 -18.15 -12.04 1.72
CA MET A 57 -17.17 -11.05 1.27
C MET A 57 -15.96 -10.96 2.21
N VAL A 58 -16.19 -10.93 3.52
CA VAL A 58 -15.09 -10.89 4.50
C VAL A 58 -14.22 -12.14 4.42
N PHE A 59 -14.83 -13.33 4.28
CA PHE A 59 -14.10 -14.58 4.12
C PHE A 59 -13.30 -14.63 2.81
N ALA A 60 -13.93 -14.27 1.69
CA ALA A 60 -13.29 -14.16 0.38
C ALA A 60 -12.09 -13.19 0.42
N SER A 61 -12.18 -12.09 1.16
CA SER A 61 -11.06 -11.14 1.38
C SER A 61 -9.86 -11.77 2.08
N GLY A 62 -10.13 -12.68 3.02
CA GLY A 62 -9.07 -13.43 3.70
C GLY A 62 -8.43 -14.44 2.75
N LEU A 63 -9.25 -15.20 2.02
CA LEU A 63 -8.74 -16.23 1.11
C LEU A 63 -7.93 -15.63 -0.06
N THR A 64 -8.42 -14.53 -0.65
CA THR A 64 -7.71 -13.77 -1.70
C THR A 64 -6.34 -13.29 -1.25
N SER A 65 -6.18 -12.89 0.02
CA SER A 65 -4.88 -12.49 0.56
C SER A 65 -3.82 -13.60 0.47
N LEU A 66 -4.20 -14.86 0.59
CA LEU A 66 -3.26 -15.98 0.53
C LEU A 66 -2.70 -16.19 -0.89
N LEU A 67 -3.42 -15.76 -1.93
CA LEU A 67 -2.93 -15.83 -3.31
C LEU A 67 -1.75 -14.89 -3.57
N TYR A 68 -1.55 -13.83 -2.78
CA TYR A 68 -0.36 -12.97 -2.88
C TYR A 68 0.93 -13.73 -2.60
N MET A 69 0.86 -14.89 -1.93
CA MET A 69 2.02 -15.76 -1.72
C MET A 69 2.37 -16.59 -2.96
N ALA A 70 1.44 -16.74 -3.93
CA ALA A 70 1.70 -17.46 -5.17
C ALA A 70 2.40 -16.59 -6.24
N VAL A 71 2.63 -15.30 -5.94
CA VAL A 71 3.30 -14.38 -6.87
C VAL A 71 4.82 -14.66 -6.88
N PRO A 72 5.42 -15.05 -8.02
CA PRO A 72 6.85 -15.34 -8.09
C PRO A 72 7.66 -14.03 -8.11
N VAL A 73 8.91 -14.13 -7.69
CA VAL A 73 9.85 -13.00 -7.69
C VAL A 73 10.20 -12.63 -9.13
N GLY A 74 10.04 -11.35 -9.48
CA GLY A 74 10.28 -10.83 -10.82
C GLY A 74 11.67 -10.28 -11.03
N ARG A 75 12.21 -9.59 -10.01
CA ARG A 75 13.57 -9.04 -9.98
C ARG A 75 14.21 -9.33 -8.63
N ILE A 76 15.46 -9.77 -8.64
CA ILE A 76 16.26 -9.96 -7.42
C ILE A 76 17.32 -8.86 -7.37
N ARG A 77 17.46 -8.20 -6.23
CA ARG A 77 18.54 -7.24 -5.96
C ARG A 77 19.66 -7.98 -5.25
N LEU A 78 20.77 -8.17 -5.93
CA LEU A 78 21.97 -8.74 -5.34
C LEU A 78 22.90 -7.60 -4.92
N PRO A 79 23.36 -7.56 -3.65
CA PRO A 79 24.40 -6.62 -3.26
C PRO A 79 25.66 -6.93 -4.09
N MET A 80 26.30 -5.89 -4.62
CA MET A 80 27.57 -6.12 -5.29
C MET A 80 28.62 -6.62 -4.27
N PRO A 81 29.44 -7.61 -4.64
CA PRO A 81 30.47 -8.12 -3.73
C PRO A 81 31.42 -6.99 -3.33
N GLU A 82 31.85 -6.96 -2.06
CA GLU A 82 32.73 -5.91 -1.52
C GLU A 82 34.10 -5.85 -2.22
N VAL A 83 34.49 -6.91 -2.92
CA VAL A 83 35.76 -7.02 -3.65
C VAL A 83 35.49 -7.50 -5.07
N LEU A 84 35.83 -6.69 -6.07
CA LEU A 84 35.77 -7.07 -7.48
C LEU A 84 37.18 -7.25 -8.06
N PRO A 85 37.41 -8.32 -8.83
CA PRO A 85 38.64 -8.44 -9.61
C PRO A 85 38.70 -7.34 -10.68
N MET A 86 39.87 -6.70 -10.78
CA MET A 86 40.15 -5.67 -11.78
C MET A 86 40.87 -6.30 -12.96
N SER A 87 40.50 -5.89 -14.17
CA SER A 87 41.08 -6.35 -15.43
C SER A 87 41.42 -5.15 -16.30
N LEU A 88 42.55 -5.21 -17.00
CA LEU A 88 42.98 -4.18 -17.95
C LEU A 88 42.59 -4.62 -19.35
N GLU A 89 41.82 -3.78 -20.04
CA GLU A 89 41.48 -3.97 -21.46
C GLU A 89 42.30 -2.99 -22.28
N CYS A 90 43.12 -3.51 -23.19
CA CYS A 90 44.01 -2.75 -24.06
C CYS A 90 43.54 -2.89 -25.51
N GLU A 91 43.41 -1.76 -26.20
CA GLU A 91 42.95 -1.70 -27.58
C GLU A 91 44.17 -1.60 -28.51
N ASP A 92 44.54 -2.72 -29.16
CA ASP A 92 45.55 -2.72 -30.24
C ASP A 92 44.88 -2.54 -31.60
N ALA A 93 45.60 -1.96 -32.56
CA ALA A 93 45.16 -1.64 -33.92
C ALA A 93 44.82 -2.85 -34.83
N SER A 94 44.63 -4.04 -34.25
CA SER A 94 44.24 -5.27 -34.94
C SER A 94 43.22 -6.06 -34.12
N ASP A 95 41.94 -5.70 -34.25
CA ASP A 95 40.70 -6.49 -34.13
C ASP A 95 40.54 -7.60 -33.05
N ALA A 96 41.30 -7.61 -31.95
CA ALA A 96 40.92 -8.34 -30.75
C ALA A 96 41.49 -7.71 -29.46
N PRO A 97 40.67 -7.41 -28.44
CA PRO A 97 41.17 -6.92 -27.16
C PRO A 97 41.93 -8.04 -26.43
N HIS A 98 43.20 -7.80 -26.12
CA HIS A 98 43.97 -8.69 -25.24
C HIS A 98 43.62 -8.39 -23.78
N THR A 99 42.97 -9.34 -23.11
CA THR A 99 42.59 -9.23 -21.70
C THR A 99 43.69 -9.82 -20.80
N LEU A 100 44.37 -8.97 -20.02
CA LEU A 100 45.31 -9.40 -18.98
C LEU A 100 44.54 -9.60 -17.67
N HIS A 101 44.44 -10.85 -17.22
CA HIS A 101 43.89 -11.20 -15.91
C HIS A 101 44.99 -11.12 -14.85
N THR A 102 44.80 -10.31 -13.81
CA THR A 102 45.65 -10.40 -12.61
C THR A 102 45.20 -11.62 -11.80
N LEU A 103 46.05 -12.64 -11.71
CA LEU A 103 45.73 -13.91 -11.03
C LEU A 103 45.76 -13.83 -9.49
N ASP A 104 46.18 -12.70 -8.90
CA ASP A 104 46.31 -12.55 -7.46
C ASP A 104 45.31 -11.53 -6.87
N GLN A 105 44.67 -11.94 -5.77
CA GLN A 105 44.19 -11.00 -4.76
C GLN A 105 45.40 -10.16 -4.32
N LEU A 106 45.41 -8.87 -4.65
CA LEU A 106 46.46 -7.94 -4.21
C LEU A 106 46.39 -7.75 -2.67
N ARG A 107 46.93 -8.71 -1.91
CA ARG A 107 47.56 -8.44 -0.62
C ARG A 107 49.02 -8.13 -0.89
N CYS A 108 49.50 -7.01 -0.39
CA CYS A 108 50.92 -6.68 -0.43
C CYS A 108 51.69 -7.67 0.46
N GLU A 109 52.30 -8.68 -0.14
CA GLU A 109 53.27 -9.54 0.54
C GLU A 109 54.49 -9.75 -0.38
N TYR A 110 55.68 -9.60 0.20
CA TYR A 110 56.94 -9.46 -0.51
C TYR A 110 57.46 -10.84 -0.95
N SER A 111 57.44 -11.15 -2.24
CA SER A 111 58.03 -12.39 -2.78
C SER A 111 59.35 -12.12 -3.51
N GLN A 112 60.41 -12.80 -3.09
CA GLN A 112 61.74 -12.74 -3.70
C GLN A 112 61.87 -13.76 -4.84
N VAL A 113 61.36 -13.43 -6.02
CA VAL A 113 61.70 -14.16 -7.26
C VAL A 113 62.12 -13.16 -8.32
N LEU A 114 63.39 -13.27 -8.73
CA LEU A 114 64.01 -12.50 -9.82
C LEU A 114 63.37 -12.86 -11.16
N LEU A 115 62.26 -12.20 -11.50
CA LEU A 115 61.77 -12.12 -12.87
C LEU A 115 62.51 -10.97 -13.59
N GLN A 116 63.06 -11.26 -14.78
CA GLN A 116 63.61 -10.22 -15.66
C GLN A 116 62.58 -9.10 -15.86
N PRO A 117 62.96 -7.82 -15.82
CA PRO A 117 62.02 -6.72 -16.03
C PRO A 117 61.59 -6.71 -17.50
N VAL A 118 60.46 -7.35 -17.80
CA VAL A 118 59.74 -7.10 -19.05
C VAL A 118 59.10 -5.73 -18.89
N GLN A 119 59.71 -4.70 -19.47
CA GLN A 119 59.10 -3.38 -19.59
C GLN A 119 58.05 -3.45 -20.71
N VAL A 120 56.80 -3.75 -20.35
CA VAL A 120 55.67 -3.64 -21.27
C VAL A 120 55.16 -2.21 -21.22
N LEU A 121 55.37 -1.44 -22.29
CA LEU A 121 54.77 -0.12 -22.47
C LEU A 121 53.34 -0.31 -22.97
N LEU A 122 52.39 -0.29 -22.05
CA LEU A 122 50.96 -0.42 -22.35
C LEU A 122 50.42 0.95 -22.83
N THR A 123 50.25 1.10 -24.13
CA THR A 123 49.58 2.27 -24.74
C THR A 123 48.10 1.95 -24.95
N SER A 124 47.19 2.89 -24.60
CA SER A 124 45.74 2.76 -24.82
C SER A 124 45.00 1.68 -24.01
N CYS A 125 45.37 1.50 -22.74
CA CYS A 125 44.65 0.58 -21.83
C CYS A 125 43.72 1.33 -20.86
N SER A 126 42.54 0.78 -20.61
CA SER A 126 41.57 1.29 -19.63
C SER A 126 41.28 0.27 -18.53
N PRO A 127 41.23 0.67 -17.24
CA PRO A 127 40.88 -0.24 -16.14
C PRO A 127 39.38 -0.53 -16.16
N ARG A 128 39.02 -1.82 -16.16
CA ARG A 128 37.64 -2.31 -16.08
C ARG A 128 37.47 -3.25 -14.90
N CYS A 129 36.33 -3.16 -14.23
CA CYS A 129 35.94 -4.09 -13.18
C CYS A 129 35.22 -5.30 -13.81
N LEU A 130 35.52 -6.50 -13.35
CA LEU A 130 34.85 -7.71 -13.79
C LEU A 130 33.64 -7.98 -12.88
N VAL A 131 32.42 -7.78 -13.39
CA VAL A 131 31.14 -8.03 -12.70
C VAL A 131 30.46 -9.23 -13.36
N ASN A 132 30.28 -10.35 -12.65
CA ASN A 132 29.64 -11.56 -13.19
C ASN A 132 30.16 -11.99 -14.59
N GLY A 133 31.47 -11.85 -14.82
CA GLY A 133 32.11 -12.19 -16.11
C GLY A 133 32.05 -11.11 -17.19
N VAL A 134 31.47 -9.94 -16.93
CA VAL A 134 31.37 -8.80 -17.86
C VAL A 134 32.28 -7.65 -17.43
N LEU A 135 32.99 -7.05 -18.39
CA LEU A 135 33.89 -5.91 -18.18
C LEU A 135 33.11 -4.59 -18.15
N VAL A 136 33.15 -3.89 -17.01
CA VAL A 136 32.41 -2.64 -16.79
C VAL A 136 33.34 -1.52 -16.35
N ILE A 137 33.08 -0.29 -16.80
CA ILE A 137 33.84 0.91 -16.42
C ILE A 137 33.62 1.23 -14.94
N ARG A 138 34.71 1.52 -14.21
CA ARG A 138 34.72 1.80 -12.76
C ARG A 138 33.68 2.84 -12.31
N ASP A 139 33.53 3.95 -13.04
CA ASP A 139 32.58 5.02 -12.67
C ASP A 139 31.12 4.54 -12.64
N LYS A 140 30.76 3.56 -13.49
CA LYS A 140 29.43 2.95 -13.48
C LYS A 140 29.23 1.96 -12.33
N VAL A 141 30.31 1.33 -11.87
CA VAL A 141 30.29 0.38 -10.74
C VAL A 141 30.25 1.11 -9.40
N CYS A 142 30.92 2.26 -9.27
CA CYS A 142 30.86 3.07 -8.05
C CYS A 142 29.54 3.85 -7.89
N ALA A 143 28.78 4.03 -8.98
CA ALA A 143 27.49 4.74 -8.95
C ALA A 143 26.30 3.84 -8.57
N ASN A 144 26.44 2.52 -8.68
CA ASN A 144 25.39 1.55 -8.40
C ASN A 144 25.92 0.57 -7.36
N THR A 145 25.26 0.38 -6.21
CA THR A 145 25.72 -0.57 -5.18
C THR A 145 25.03 -1.94 -5.27
N GLU A 146 24.04 -2.06 -6.17
CA GLU A 146 23.23 -3.25 -6.37
C GLU A 146 23.18 -3.64 -7.85
N SER A 147 23.29 -4.93 -8.14
CA SER A 147 22.97 -5.47 -9.46
C SER A 147 21.55 -6.06 -9.43
N VAL A 148 20.72 -5.67 -10.39
CA VAL A 148 19.36 -6.21 -10.54
C VAL A 148 19.39 -7.34 -11.55
N GLU A 149 19.03 -8.55 -11.11
CA GLU A 149 18.85 -9.69 -12.00
C GLU A 149 17.36 -9.80 -12.37
N ASP A 150 17.05 -9.63 -13.65
CA ASP A 150 15.70 -9.74 -14.19
C ASP A 150 15.38 -11.21 -14.49
N LEU A 151 14.43 -11.80 -13.74
CA LEU A 151 13.96 -13.16 -14.02
C LEU A 151 12.79 -13.13 -15.01
N ASN A 152 11.65 -12.59 -14.58
CA ASN A 152 10.48 -12.41 -15.41
C ASN A 152 9.60 -11.27 -14.88
N PRO A 153 10.04 -10.02 -15.04
CA PRO A 153 9.37 -8.87 -14.43
C PRO A 153 7.96 -8.64 -14.98
N GLN A 154 7.71 -8.96 -16.25
CA GLN A 154 6.37 -8.84 -16.84
C GLN A 154 5.39 -9.83 -16.23
N LEU A 155 5.78 -11.10 -16.07
CA LEU A 155 4.94 -12.11 -15.43
C LEU A 155 4.63 -11.71 -13.98
N THR A 156 5.65 -11.29 -13.22
CA THR A 156 5.45 -10.86 -11.82
C THR A 156 4.59 -9.61 -11.72
N PHE A 157 4.79 -8.61 -12.58
CA PHE A 157 3.96 -7.40 -12.59
C PHE A 157 2.51 -7.75 -12.93
N TRP A 158 2.26 -8.47 -14.03
CA TRP A 158 0.90 -8.83 -14.41
C TRP A 158 0.26 -9.79 -13.43
N LEU A 159 1.00 -10.74 -12.86
CA LEU A 159 0.46 -11.64 -11.84
C LEU A 159 0.19 -10.89 -10.53
N TYR A 160 1.03 -9.95 -10.11
CA TYR A 160 0.76 -9.11 -8.94
C TYR A 160 -0.46 -8.22 -9.17
N VAL A 161 -0.56 -7.59 -10.34
CA VAL A 161 -1.74 -6.83 -10.78
C VAL A 161 -2.97 -7.73 -10.81
N VAL A 162 -2.87 -8.95 -11.33
CA VAL A 162 -3.94 -9.95 -11.38
C VAL A 162 -4.30 -10.46 -9.97
N VAL A 163 -3.35 -10.67 -9.07
CA VAL A 163 -3.68 -11.06 -7.68
C VAL A 163 -4.31 -9.88 -6.94
N ARG A 164 -3.93 -8.66 -7.30
CA ARG A 164 -4.46 -7.40 -6.78
C ARG A 164 -5.72 -6.89 -7.46
N LEU A 165 -6.19 -7.56 -8.52
CA LEU A 165 -7.39 -7.18 -9.28
C LEU A 165 -8.37 -8.33 -9.50
N LEU A 166 -7.92 -9.58 -9.43
CA LEU A 166 -8.65 -10.73 -9.98
C LEU A 166 -8.77 -11.90 -9.00
N ASN A 167 -7.73 -12.70 -8.88
CA ASN A 167 -7.94 -14.13 -8.72
C ASN A 167 -9.03 -14.69 -9.69
N SER A 168 -8.73 -14.64 -10.99
CA SER A 168 -9.05 -15.74 -11.89
C SER A 168 -7.74 -16.20 -12.51
N VAL A 169 -7.24 -17.33 -12.03
CA VAL A 169 -6.27 -18.18 -12.73
C VAL A 169 -7.14 -19.20 -13.46
N THR A 170 -7.03 -19.37 -14.78
CA THR A 170 -5.95 -20.14 -15.40
C THR A 170 -5.55 -19.60 -16.77
N LEU A 171 -4.23 -19.67 -17.00
CA LEU A 171 -3.56 -19.62 -18.30
C LEU A 171 -4.32 -20.45 -19.35
N GLU A 172 -4.60 -19.82 -20.49
CA GLU A 172 -4.09 -20.15 -21.83
C GLU A 172 -5.10 -19.71 -22.90
N SER A 173 -4.61 -18.95 -23.88
CA SER A 173 -5.14 -18.72 -25.24
C SER A 173 -6.66 -18.67 -25.48
N GLN A 174 -7.11 -17.51 -25.97
CA GLN A 174 -8.38 -17.27 -26.68
C GLN A 174 -9.66 -17.21 -25.81
N MET A 175 -10.51 -16.18 -26.06
CA MET A 175 -11.93 -15.99 -25.65
C MET A 175 -12.21 -14.92 -24.55
N PRO A 176 -13.46 -14.41 -24.41
CA PRO A 176 -13.92 -13.07 -24.84
C PRO A 176 -13.99 -12.03 -23.70
N ASN A 177 -14.11 -10.74 -24.07
CA ASN A 177 -14.10 -9.55 -23.20
C ASN A 177 -15.09 -9.54 -22.00
N SER A 178 -16.07 -10.45 -21.96
CA SER A 178 -17.07 -10.54 -20.88
C SER A 178 -16.55 -11.17 -19.58
N PHE A 179 -15.50 -11.99 -19.63
CA PHE A 179 -14.99 -12.69 -18.43
C PHE A 179 -14.13 -11.78 -17.54
N ILE A 180 -13.38 -10.85 -18.14
CA ILE A 180 -12.56 -9.84 -17.45
C ILE A 180 -13.45 -8.97 -16.53
N VAL A 181 -14.61 -8.55 -17.03
CA VAL A 181 -15.56 -7.70 -16.28
C VAL A 181 -16.03 -8.36 -14.98
N ILE A 182 -16.20 -9.69 -14.96
CA ILE A 182 -16.74 -10.45 -13.81
C ILE A 182 -15.75 -10.52 -12.65
N VAL A 183 -14.45 -10.51 -12.93
CA VAL A 183 -13.44 -10.68 -11.88
C VAL A 183 -12.99 -9.33 -11.28
N PHE A 184 -12.91 -8.28 -12.10
CA PHE A 184 -12.85 -6.89 -11.61
C PHE A 184 -14.00 -6.56 -10.65
N PHE A 185 -15.16 -7.19 -10.86
CA PHE A 185 -16.33 -7.08 -10.01
C PHE A 185 -16.14 -7.76 -8.63
N TYR A 186 -15.44 -8.90 -8.57
CA TYR A 186 -15.32 -9.74 -7.37
C TYR A 186 -14.44 -9.13 -6.27
N GLU A 187 -13.28 -8.56 -6.61
CA GLU A 187 -12.38 -7.96 -5.61
C GLU A 187 -12.93 -6.62 -5.08
N ARG A 188 -13.67 -5.86 -5.90
CA ARG A 188 -14.32 -4.61 -5.45
C ARG A 188 -15.63 -4.79 -4.72
N LEU A 189 -16.37 -5.88 -4.95
CA LEU A 189 -17.40 -6.30 -4.02
C LEU A 189 -16.83 -6.61 -2.62
N THR A 190 -15.59 -7.10 -2.56
CA THR A 190 -14.92 -7.45 -1.31
C THR A 190 -14.40 -6.22 -0.55
N ALA A 191 -13.84 -5.22 -1.26
CA ALA A 191 -13.50 -3.91 -0.70
C ALA A 191 -14.73 -3.11 -0.22
N THR A 192 -15.89 -3.38 -0.84
CA THR A 192 -17.18 -2.78 -0.48
C THR A 192 -17.70 -3.22 0.90
N SER A 193 -17.12 -4.25 1.52
CA SER A 193 -17.49 -4.68 2.87
C SER A 193 -17.33 -3.58 3.93
N MET A 194 -16.32 -2.71 3.81
CA MET A 194 -16.08 -1.59 4.74
C MET A 194 -17.18 -0.51 4.66
N PRO A 195 -17.45 0.12 3.50
CA PRO A 195 -18.50 1.14 3.40
C PRO A 195 -19.91 0.57 3.68
N LEU A 196 -20.18 -0.71 3.34
CA LEU A 196 -21.45 -1.35 3.71
C LEU A 196 -21.60 -1.51 5.23
N PHE A 197 -20.53 -1.93 5.91
CA PHE A 197 -20.54 -2.07 7.36
C PHE A 197 -20.63 -0.72 8.06
N GLU A 198 -19.86 0.28 7.61
CA GLU A 198 -19.93 1.65 8.14
C GLU A 198 -21.32 2.26 7.95
N GLY A 199 -21.93 2.11 6.76
CA GLY A 199 -23.30 2.59 6.52
C GLY A 199 -24.35 1.92 7.41
N ALA A 200 -24.20 0.62 7.70
CA ALA A 200 -25.06 -0.08 8.65
C ALA A 200 -24.89 0.46 10.08
N VAL A 201 -23.64 0.69 10.51
CA VAL A 201 -23.31 1.27 11.82
C VAL A 201 -23.89 2.67 11.97
N VAL A 202 -23.75 3.56 10.98
CA VAL A 202 -24.33 4.91 10.99
C VAL A 202 -25.85 4.85 11.13
N THR A 203 -26.51 3.94 10.42
CA THR A 203 -27.98 3.81 10.46
C THR A 203 -28.46 3.37 11.84
N ILE A 204 -27.78 2.41 12.47
CA ILE A 204 -28.08 1.96 13.83
C ILE A 204 -27.84 3.10 14.83
N LEU A 205 -26.71 3.79 14.75
CA LEU A 205 -26.41 4.91 15.65
C LEU A 205 -27.45 6.03 15.54
N LYS A 206 -27.94 6.35 14.33
CA LYS A 206 -29.03 7.31 14.14
C LYS A 206 -30.36 6.86 14.77
N GLN A 207 -30.63 5.55 14.81
CA GLN A 207 -31.85 5.03 15.45
C GLN A 207 -31.79 5.07 16.98
N TYR A 208 -30.59 4.88 17.54
CA TYR A 208 -30.36 4.82 18.98
C TYR A 208 -29.78 6.11 19.58
N ASP A 209 -29.69 7.19 18.79
CA ASP A 209 -29.09 8.47 19.18
C ASP A 209 -27.67 8.32 19.77
N GLY A 210 -26.86 7.46 19.16
CA GLY A 210 -25.51 7.13 19.61
C GLY A 210 -24.42 8.02 19.01
N ASP A 211 -23.36 8.29 19.78
CA ASP A 211 -22.22 9.08 19.33
C ASP A 211 -21.35 8.28 18.33
N PHE A 212 -21.26 8.80 17.10
CA PHE A 212 -20.47 8.19 16.03
C PHE A 212 -18.95 8.26 16.27
N GLY A 213 -18.46 9.34 16.87
CA GLY A 213 -17.05 9.51 17.23
C GLY A 213 -16.62 8.45 18.23
N PHE A 214 -17.47 8.18 19.24
CA PHE A 214 -17.22 7.11 20.21
C PHE A 214 -17.19 5.72 19.55
N GLN A 215 -18.08 5.44 18.60
CA GLN A 215 -18.05 4.17 17.85
C GLN A 215 -16.77 4.01 17.02
N LYS A 216 -16.25 5.11 16.44
CA LYS A 216 -15.03 5.12 15.61
C LYS A 216 -13.77 4.75 16.40
N ILE A 217 -13.77 4.92 17.73
CA ILE A 217 -12.66 4.51 18.62
C ILE A 217 -12.37 3.02 18.48
N TYR A 218 -13.39 2.17 18.44
CA TYR A 218 -13.21 0.72 18.25
C TYR A 218 -12.59 0.40 16.89
N GLY A 219 -12.83 1.23 15.88
CA GLY A 219 -12.18 1.13 14.57
C GLY A 219 -10.68 1.45 14.62
N SER A 220 -10.23 2.28 15.58
CA SER A 220 -8.83 2.68 15.76
C SER A 220 -8.01 1.63 16.52
N LEU A 221 -8.65 0.81 17.37
CA LEU A 221 -7.97 -0.28 18.11
C LEU A 221 -7.38 -1.36 17.20
N GLY A 222 -8.00 -1.60 16.04
CA GLY A 222 -7.53 -2.58 15.06
C GLY A 222 -6.12 -2.28 14.54
N PRO A 223 -5.90 -1.16 13.82
CA PRO A 223 -4.57 -0.72 13.39
C PRO A 223 -3.60 -0.53 14.57
N LEU A 224 -4.07 0.00 15.69
CA LEU A 224 -3.26 0.22 16.90
C LEU A 224 -2.50 -1.04 17.34
N ILE A 225 -3.18 -2.20 17.33
CA ILE A 225 -2.64 -3.48 17.83
C ILE A 225 -2.12 -4.36 16.69
N MET A 226 -2.86 -4.50 15.59
CA MET A 226 -2.56 -5.52 14.58
C MET A 226 -1.37 -5.16 13.69
N THR A 227 -1.16 -3.87 13.41
CA THR A 227 -0.04 -3.43 12.57
C THR A 227 1.33 -3.65 13.21
N PRO A 228 1.60 -3.29 14.48
CA PRO A 228 2.87 -3.61 15.12
C PRO A 228 3.08 -5.11 15.34
N VAL A 229 2.01 -5.88 15.62
CA VAL A 229 2.09 -7.35 15.71
C VAL A 229 2.55 -7.96 14.40
N SER A 230 1.95 -7.55 13.27
CA SER A 230 2.40 -8.02 11.95
C SER A 230 3.82 -7.57 11.63
N GLY A 231 4.20 -6.32 11.95
CA GLY A 231 5.57 -5.84 11.75
C GLY A 231 6.61 -6.63 12.54
N ALA A 232 6.33 -6.90 13.82
CA ALA A 232 7.19 -7.71 14.69
C ALA A 232 7.32 -9.15 14.22
N LEU A 233 6.24 -9.75 13.71
CA LEU A 233 6.28 -11.08 13.12
C LEU A 233 7.11 -11.10 11.83
N ILE A 234 7.00 -10.09 10.96
CA ILE A 234 7.83 -10.03 9.77
C ILE A 234 9.31 -9.96 10.16
N ASP A 235 9.68 -9.09 11.11
CA ASP A 235 11.07 -8.97 11.56
C ASP A 235 11.57 -10.26 12.24
N ALA A 236 10.73 -10.94 13.05
CA ALA A 236 11.13 -12.15 13.77
C ALA A 236 11.36 -13.38 12.88
N PHE A 237 10.65 -13.47 11.75
CA PHE A 237 10.77 -14.58 10.80
C PHE A 237 11.66 -14.24 9.60
N SER A 238 12.10 -12.99 9.44
CA SER A 238 13.05 -12.60 8.40
C SER A 238 14.47 -13.01 8.79
N THR A 239 15.23 -13.53 7.82
CA THR A 239 16.65 -13.92 8.00
C THR A 239 17.55 -12.87 7.34
N ASP A 240 18.79 -12.74 7.79
CA ASP A 240 19.77 -11.82 7.21
C ASP A 240 19.89 -12.03 5.69
N GLY A 241 19.33 -11.10 4.91
CA GLY A 241 19.32 -11.11 3.45
C GLY A 241 17.99 -11.44 2.76
N SER A 242 17.00 -12.06 3.45
CA SER A 242 15.67 -12.31 2.88
C SER A 242 14.52 -11.92 3.82
N GLN A 243 13.68 -11.02 3.33
CA GLN A 243 12.53 -10.49 4.07
C GLN A 243 11.31 -11.38 3.86
N ASP A 244 10.77 -11.94 4.94
CA ASP A 244 9.69 -12.92 4.90
C ASP A 244 8.35 -12.30 5.33
N TYR A 245 7.53 -11.88 4.36
CA TYR A 245 6.24 -11.23 4.62
C TYR A 245 5.08 -12.20 4.92
N ARG A 246 5.30 -13.51 4.76
CA ARG A 246 4.28 -14.57 4.93
C ARG A 246 3.53 -14.53 6.27
N PRO A 247 4.18 -14.26 7.43
CA PRO A 247 3.47 -14.20 8.71
C PRO A 247 2.32 -13.17 8.74
N ALA A 248 2.48 -12.01 8.10
CA ALA A 248 1.45 -10.99 8.05
C ALA A 248 0.18 -11.45 7.30
N PHE A 249 0.35 -12.28 6.26
CA PHE A 249 -0.76 -12.88 5.53
C PHE A 249 -1.54 -13.89 6.38
N TYR A 250 -0.84 -14.73 7.14
CA TYR A 250 -1.49 -15.69 8.04
C TYR A 250 -2.26 -14.98 9.17
N VAL A 251 -1.68 -13.93 9.76
CA VAL A 251 -2.37 -13.10 10.76
C VAL A 251 -3.63 -12.47 10.15
N TYR A 252 -3.52 -11.89 8.95
CA TYR A 252 -4.65 -11.28 8.26
C TYR A 252 -5.78 -12.28 7.97
N PHE A 253 -5.44 -13.48 7.47
CA PHE A 253 -6.41 -14.55 7.23
C PHE A 253 -7.09 -15.01 8.53
N ALA A 254 -6.31 -15.23 9.61
CA ALA A 254 -6.84 -15.63 10.91
C ALA A 254 -7.83 -14.60 11.47
N VAL A 255 -7.47 -13.31 11.44
CA VAL A 255 -8.36 -12.23 11.88
C VAL A 255 -9.63 -12.17 11.04
N LYS A 256 -9.53 -12.34 9.71
CA LYS A 256 -10.69 -12.36 8.81
C LYS A 256 -11.60 -13.57 9.04
N LEU A 257 -11.04 -14.72 9.37
CA LEU A 257 -11.80 -15.91 9.74
C LEU A 257 -12.60 -15.68 11.03
N ILE A 258 -11.97 -15.09 12.05
CA ILE A 258 -12.62 -14.73 13.32
C ILE A 258 -13.74 -13.69 13.06
N CYS A 259 -13.47 -12.64 12.28
CA CYS A 259 -14.49 -11.65 11.92
C CYS A 259 -15.69 -12.29 11.19
N THR A 260 -15.43 -13.23 10.29
CA THR A 260 -16.50 -13.95 9.56
C THR A 260 -17.38 -14.72 10.54
N ALA A 261 -16.79 -15.45 11.50
CA ALA A 261 -17.54 -16.18 12.51
C ALA A 261 -18.41 -15.25 13.39
N ILE A 262 -17.89 -14.08 13.77
CA ILE A 262 -18.64 -13.07 14.54
C ILE A 262 -19.80 -12.48 13.72
N ILE A 263 -19.58 -12.17 12.44
CA ILE A 263 -20.65 -11.64 11.57
C ILE A 263 -21.78 -12.67 11.44
N LEU A 264 -21.47 -13.97 11.40
CA LEU A 264 -22.47 -15.04 11.37
C LEU A 264 -23.27 -15.18 12.68
N THR A 265 -22.82 -14.63 13.80
CA THR A 265 -23.61 -14.59 15.04
C THR A 265 -24.39 -13.29 15.23
N MET A 266 -24.04 -12.23 14.49
CA MET A 266 -24.72 -10.93 14.58
C MET A 266 -26.05 -10.88 13.82
N ASN A 267 -27.02 -10.13 14.32
CA ASN A 267 -28.29 -9.88 13.63
C ASN A 267 -28.22 -8.55 12.87
N LEU A 268 -27.98 -8.66 11.56
CA LEU A 268 -27.92 -7.53 10.62
C LEU A 268 -29.24 -7.45 9.83
N GLU A 269 -30.33 -7.06 10.47
CA GLU A 269 -31.65 -6.91 9.85
C GLU A 269 -32.00 -5.44 9.56
N PHE A 270 -31.07 -4.62 9.10
CA PHE A 270 -31.37 -3.19 8.94
C PHE A 270 -30.70 -2.59 7.72
N LYS A 271 -31.31 -2.81 6.56
CA LYS A 271 -31.20 -1.87 5.45
C LYS A 271 -32.51 -1.86 4.67
N LYS A 272 -33.20 -0.71 4.66
CA LYS A 272 -34.27 -0.49 3.70
C LYS A 272 -33.63 -0.30 2.32
N PRO A 273 -34.03 -1.05 1.28
CA PRO A 273 -33.41 -0.95 -0.04
C PRO A 273 -33.56 0.48 -0.59
N SER A 274 -32.48 1.03 -1.15
CA SER A 274 -32.51 2.33 -1.81
C SER A 274 -32.99 2.16 -3.25
N GLU A 275 -34.26 2.44 -3.52
CA GLU A 275 -34.88 2.15 -4.83
C GLU A 275 -34.44 3.09 -5.99
N ARG A 276 -33.62 4.14 -5.76
CA ARG A 276 -33.36 5.20 -6.75
C ARG A 276 -31.92 5.72 -6.88
N VAL A 277 -30.91 4.87 -6.64
CA VAL A 277 -29.47 5.23 -6.64
C VAL A 277 -29.03 6.09 -7.84
N ILE A 278 -29.45 5.76 -9.06
CA ILE A 278 -28.99 6.44 -10.30
C ILE A 278 -29.64 7.83 -10.48
N LYS A 279 -30.90 8.00 -10.08
CA LYS A 279 -31.58 9.30 -10.19
C LYS A 279 -31.07 10.28 -9.13
N ASP A 280 -30.77 9.75 -7.94
CA ASP A 280 -30.20 10.51 -6.84
C ASP A 280 -28.76 10.95 -7.18
N PHE A 281 -27.97 10.09 -7.85
CA PHE A 281 -26.62 10.41 -8.31
C PHE A 281 -26.53 11.68 -9.18
N LYS A 282 -27.42 11.82 -10.18
CA LYS A 282 -27.45 13.00 -11.05
C LYS A 282 -27.85 14.27 -10.27
N SER A 283 -28.79 14.15 -9.34
CA SER A 283 -29.24 15.27 -8.52
C SER A 283 -28.14 15.75 -7.56
N ILE A 284 -27.36 14.83 -7.01
CA ILE A 284 -26.27 15.10 -6.06
C ILE A 284 -25.13 15.87 -6.74
N ILE A 285 -24.67 15.40 -7.92
CA ILE A 285 -23.57 16.06 -8.67
C ILE A 285 -23.97 17.44 -9.21
N THR A 286 -25.27 17.69 -9.43
CA THR A 286 -25.75 18.99 -9.92
C THR A 286 -25.72 20.07 -8.84
N ASN A 287 -25.64 19.71 -7.56
CA ASN A 287 -25.54 20.69 -6.48
C ASN A 287 -24.09 21.18 -6.33
N GLN A 288 -23.88 22.48 -6.53
CA GLN A 288 -22.57 23.12 -6.47
C GLN A 288 -21.88 22.95 -5.11
N GLU A 289 -22.63 22.97 -4.00
CA GLU A 289 -22.05 22.79 -2.66
C GLU A 289 -21.49 21.37 -2.48
N ILE A 290 -22.27 20.36 -2.86
CA ILE A 290 -21.85 18.96 -2.79
C ILE A 290 -20.67 18.70 -3.74
N PHE A 291 -20.69 19.27 -4.95
CA PHE A 291 -19.59 19.13 -5.89
C PHE A 291 -18.27 19.67 -5.32
N CYS A 292 -18.27 20.87 -4.73
CA CYS A 292 -17.09 21.43 -4.07
C CYS A 292 -16.61 20.55 -2.91
N PHE A 293 -17.53 20.01 -2.10
CA PHE A 293 -17.20 19.07 -1.04
C PHE A 293 -16.57 17.77 -1.55
N LEU A 294 -17.10 17.19 -2.62
CA LEU A 294 -16.54 15.98 -3.23
C LEU A 294 -15.13 16.23 -3.79
N VAL A 295 -14.87 17.41 -4.36
CA VAL A 295 -13.52 17.79 -4.81
C VAL A 295 -12.57 17.88 -3.62
N MET A 296 -12.98 18.44 -2.49
CA MET A 296 -12.16 18.42 -1.27
C MET A 296 -11.88 16.99 -0.82
N CYS A 297 -12.88 16.12 -0.74
CA CYS A 297 -12.69 14.72 -0.37
C CYS A 297 -11.74 13.98 -1.34
N PHE A 298 -11.83 14.26 -2.64
CA PHE A 298 -10.92 13.70 -3.63
C PHE A 298 -9.46 14.11 -3.38
N VAL A 299 -9.21 15.39 -3.13
CA VAL A 299 -7.85 15.89 -2.83
C VAL A 299 -7.33 15.29 -1.52
N ALA A 300 -8.16 15.23 -0.47
CA ALA A 300 -7.80 14.61 0.79
C ALA A 300 -7.46 13.11 0.61
N GLY A 301 -8.25 12.39 -0.18
CA GLY A 301 -8.02 10.99 -0.53
C GLY A 301 -6.73 10.79 -1.32
N ALA A 302 -6.40 11.69 -2.26
CA ALA A 302 -5.14 11.66 -2.99
C ALA A 302 -3.93 11.88 -2.06
N CYS A 303 -4.01 12.84 -1.14
CA CYS A 303 -2.97 13.06 -0.13
C CYS A 303 -2.79 11.85 0.78
N PHE A 304 -3.90 11.26 1.27
CA PHE A 304 -3.89 10.05 2.07
C PHE A 304 -3.25 8.88 1.31
N GLY A 305 -3.67 8.63 0.07
CA GLY A 305 -3.16 7.53 -0.76
C GLY A 305 -1.68 7.66 -1.09
N ALA A 306 -1.19 8.89 -1.32
CA ALA A 306 0.23 9.15 -1.55
C ALA A 306 1.07 8.82 -0.30
N MET A 307 0.62 9.28 0.88
CA MET A 307 1.28 8.95 2.15
C MET A 307 1.27 7.44 2.40
N ASP A 308 0.10 6.81 2.35
CA ASP A 308 -0.06 5.38 2.66
C ASP A 308 0.76 4.48 1.71
N THR A 309 0.86 4.84 0.43
CA THR A 309 1.61 4.05 -0.56
C THR A 309 3.13 4.16 -0.36
N PHE A 310 3.65 5.36 -0.13
CA PHE A 310 5.09 5.64 -0.23
C PHE A 310 5.78 5.87 1.12
N LEU A 311 5.07 6.16 2.21
CA LEU A 311 5.67 6.40 3.53
C LEU A 311 6.50 5.21 4.01
N PHE A 312 5.93 3.99 3.95
CA PHE A 312 6.63 2.80 4.41
C PHE A 312 7.81 2.46 3.49
N TRP A 313 7.69 2.80 2.21
CA TRP A 313 8.79 2.68 1.25
C TRP A 313 9.95 3.61 1.63
N LEU A 314 9.66 4.89 1.90
CA LEU A 314 10.62 5.89 2.37
C LEU A 314 11.30 5.45 3.68
N LEU A 315 10.52 4.93 4.65
CA LEU A 315 11.07 4.40 5.89
C LEU A 315 12.01 3.20 5.63
N GLN A 316 11.68 2.33 4.66
CA GLN A 316 12.56 1.22 4.27
C GLN A 316 13.88 1.71 3.69
N ASP A 317 13.85 2.77 2.87
CA ASP A 317 15.06 3.35 2.27
C ASP A 317 16.01 3.95 3.32
N MET A 318 15.45 4.42 4.43
CA MET A 318 16.24 4.87 5.59
C MET A 318 16.68 3.72 6.51
N GLY A 319 16.42 2.46 6.16
CA GLY A 319 16.79 1.29 6.95
C GLY A 319 15.89 1.01 8.17
N ALA A 320 14.64 1.48 8.17
CA ALA A 320 13.70 1.18 9.25
C ALA A 320 13.31 -0.31 9.27
N SER A 321 13.19 -0.88 10.47
CA SER A 321 12.62 -2.21 10.68
C SER A 321 11.11 -2.23 10.47
N LYS A 322 10.52 -3.40 10.17
CA LYS A 322 9.06 -3.50 9.95
C LYS A 322 8.27 -3.28 11.23
N SER A 323 8.85 -3.60 12.38
CA SER A 323 8.32 -3.27 13.70
C SER A 323 8.23 -1.76 13.90
N LEU A 324 9.25 -1.01 13.49
CA LEU A 324 9.24 0.45 13.58
C LEU A 324 8.13 1.04 12.72
N MET A 325 7.97 0.54 11.49
CA MET A 325 6.86 0.92 10.61
C MET A 325 5.49 0.51 11.18
N GLY A 326 5.39 -0.61 11.89
CA GLY A 326 4.15 -0.97 12.56
C GLY A 326 3.83 -0.03 13.72
N LEU A 327 4.85 0.42 14.43
CA LEU A 327 4.74 1.34 15.57
C LEU A 327 4.30 2.76 15.15
N THR A 328 4.63 3.21 13.93
CA THR A 328 4.18 4.52 13.42
C THR A 328 2.65 4.60 13.39
N VAL A 329 2.00 3.56 12.87
CA VAL A 329 0.54 3.45 12.82
C VAL A 329 -0.04 3.41 14.23
N THR A 330 0.63 2.74 15.16
CA THR A 330 0.24 2.74 16.58
C THR A 330 0.25 4.16 17.14
N VAL A 331 1.30 4.94 16.94
CA VAL A 331 1.40 6.32 17.44
C VAL A 331 0.28 7.20 16.89
N GLY A 332 0.03 7.15 15.57
CA GLY A 332 -1.06 7.90 14.95
C GLY A 332 -2.44 7.54 15.54
N ASN A 333 -2.69 6.26 15.79
CA ASN A 333 -3.96 5.80 16.37
C ASN A 333 -4.09 6.12 17.86
N ILE A 334 -3.02 6.06 18.66
CA ILE A 334 -3.03 6.51 20.07
C ILE A 334 -3.41 7.99 20.15
N CYS A 335 -2.82 8.82 19.30
CA CYS A 335 -3.13 10.25 19.22
C CYS A 335 -4.55 10.51 18.69
N SER A 336 -5.10 9.60 17.88
CA SER A 336 -6.45 9.71 17.34
C SER A 336 -7.53 9.46 18.40
N LEU A 337 -7.29 8.58 19.38
CA LEU A 337 -8.26 8.26 20.44
C LEU A 337 -8.81 9.49 21.19
N PRO A 338 -7.98 10.38 21.78
CA PRO A 338 -8.50 11.57 22.47
C PRO A 338 -9.19 12.54 21.50
N ILE A 339 -8.67 12.71 20.28
CA ILE A 339 -9.27 13.60 19.29
C ILE A 339 -10.65 13.10 18.87
N LEU A 340 -10.83 11.79 18.69
CA LEU A 340 -12.12 11.17 18.35
C LEU A 340 -13.14 11.28 19.49
N LEU A 341 -12.71 11.18 20.75
CA LEU A 341 -13.58 11.39 21.91
C LEU A 341 -14.14 12.82 21.97
N PHE A 342 -13.37 13.81 21.51
CA PHE A 342 -13.78 15.20 21.45
C PHE A 342 -14.15 15.66 20.03
N ALA A 343 -14.35 14.74 19.08
CA ALA A 343 -14.60 15.12 17.69
C ALA A 343 -15.91 15.91 17.54
N SER A 344 -16.99 15.45 18.18
CA SER A 344 -18.30 16.11 18.13
C SER A 344 -18.26 17.58 18.59
N PRO A 345 -17.75 17.93 19.79
CA PRO A 345 -17.65 19.33 20.22
C PRO A 345 -16.65 20.15 19.39
N ILE A 346 -15.59 19.54 18.86
CA ILE A 346 -14.63 20.20 17.96
C ILE A 346 -15.34 20.59 16.65
N ILE A 347 -16.10 19.67 16.06
CA ILE A 347 -16.81 19.89 14.79
C ILE A 347 -17.94 20.91 14.96
N GLU A 348 -18.69 20.86 16.07
CA GLU A 348 -19.76 21.83 16.37
C GLU A 348 -19.21 23.24 16.61
N SER A 349 -18.03 23.38 17.23
CA SER A 349 -17.45 24.69 17.54
C SER A 349 -16.73 25.34 16.36
N LEU A 350 -15.99 24.57 15.55
CA LEU A 350 -15.25 25.08 14.39
C LEU A 350 -16.09 25.11 13.12
N GLY A 351 -17.10 24.24 13.02
CA GLY A 351 -17.82 23.90 11.80
C GLY A 351 -17.11 22.80 11.00
N ALA A 352 -17.90 21.94 10.33
CA ALA A 352 -17.38 20.78 9.62
C ALA A 352 -16.44 21.14 8.46
N VAL A 353 -16.78 22.15 7.65
CA VAL A 353 -15.95 22.60 6.51
C VAL A 353 -14.60 23.15 6.99
N ASN A 354 -14.60 23.98 8.03
CA ASN A 354 -13.37 24.54 8.61
C ASN A 354 -12.49 23.44 9.21
N THR A 355 -13.09 22.41 9.79
CA THR A 355 -12.38 21.24 10.32
C THR A 355 -11.67 20.47 9.20
N ILE A 356 -12.29 20.35 8.02
CA ILE A 356 -11.65 19.75 6.83
C ILE A 356 -10.46 20.60 6.36
N ILE A 357 -10.61 21.94 6.30
CA ILE A 357 -9.53 22.87 5.93
C ILE A 357 -8.35 22.79 6.92
N LEU A 358 -8.64 22.63 8.21
CA LEU A 358 -7.62 22.39 9.22
C LEU A 358 -6.84 21.10 8.94
N GLY A 359 -7.54 20.02 8.57
CA GLY A 359 -6.90 18.76 8.17
C GLY A 359 -5.95 18.91 6.98
N PHE A 360 -6.31 19.71 5.96
CA PHE A 360 -5.41 20.04 4.85
C PHE A 360 -4.16 20.79 5.29
N SER A 361 -4.29 21.70 6.25
CA SER A 361 -3.14 22.43 6.80
C SER A 361 -2.14 21.47 7.47
N PHE A 362 -2.63 20.45 8.18
CA PHE A 362 -1.78 19.41 8.76
C PHE A 362 -1.16 18.48 7.71
N TYR A 363 -1.84 18.21 6.58
CA TYR A 363 -1.22 17.48 5.47
C TYR A 363 0.02 18.20 4.94
N VAL A 364 -0.04 19.53 4.77
CA VAL A 364 1.12 20.34 4.34
C VAL A 364 2.28 20.19 5.32
N VAL A 365 2.01 20.29 6.63
CA VAL A 365 3.03 20.10 7.67
C VAL A 365 3.65 18.71 7.60
N ARG A 366 2.83 17.66 7.40
CA ARG A 366 3.33 16.29 7.26
C ARG A 366 4.21 16.12 6.02
N PHE A 367 3.80 16.60 4.85
CA PHE A 367 4.61 16.50 3.63
C PHE A 367 5.95 17.23 3.74
N ILE A 368 5.95 18.45 4.29
CA ILE A 368 7.20 19.20 4.56
C ILE A 368 8.04 18.44 5.59
N GLY A 369 7.40 17.90 6.64
CA GLY A 369 8.05 17.09 7.66
C GLY A 369 8.80 15.90 7.08
N TYR A 370 8.14 15.07 6.27
CA TYR A 370 8.77 13.91 5.63
C TYR A 370 9.86 14.29 4.63
N SER A 371 9.81 15.48 4.02
CA SER A 371 10.90 15.97 3.16
C SER A 371 12.18 16.30 3.94
N LEU A 372 12.12 16.47 5.26
CA LEU A 372 13.24 16.90 6.10
C LEU A 372 13.80 15.76 6.98
N ILE A 373 13.23 14.56 6.92
CA ILE A 373 13.70 13.44 7.74
C ILE A 373 14.92 12.76 7.13
N TYR A 374 15.91 12.49 7.98
CA TYR A 374 17.07 11.66 7.65
C TYR A 374 17.21 10.44 8.59
N ASN A 375 16.49 10.46 9.71
CA ASN A 375 16.44 9.37 10.68
C ASN A 375 15.01 8.82 10.72
N PRO A 376 14.81 7.51 10.59
CA PRO A 376 13.48 6.92 10.53
C PRO A 376 12.65 7.15 11.80
N TRP A 377 13.27 7.33 12.97
CA TRP A 377 12.53 7.61 14.21
C TRP A 377 11.88 9.00 14.25
N LEU A 378 12.41 9.96 13.47
CA LEU A 378 11.84 11.30 13.37
C LEU A 378 10.50 11.35 12.63
N CYS A 379 10.03 10.23 12.06
CA CYS A 379 8.68 10.18 11.50
C CYS A 379 7.58 10.26 12.60
N MET A 380 7.85 9.80 13.82
CA MET A 380 6.84 9.62 14.87
C MET A 380 6.03 10.90 15.19
N PRO A 381 6.63 12.09 15.32
CA PRO A 381 5.85 13.33 15.51
C PRO A 381 4.93 13.67 14.35
N PHE A 382 5.32 13.35 13.11
CA PHE A 382 4.49 13.59 11.94
C PHE A 382 3.36 12.56 11.82
N GLU A 383 3.58 11.34 12.30
CA GLU A 383 2.53 10.31 12.44
C GLU A 383 1.53 10.65 13.52
N ALA A 384 1.95 11.28 14.62
CA ALA A 384 1.03 11.78 15.63
C ALA A 384 0.00 12.77 15.05
N LEU A 385 0.35 13.51 13.98
CA LEU A 385 -0.56 14.42 13.28
C LEU A 385 -1.62 13.71 12.42
N GLU A 386 -1.54 12.38 12.27
CA GLU A 386 -2.55 11.58 11.58
C GLU A 386 -3.95 11.74 12.17
N CYS A 387 -4.03 12.02 13.47
CA CYS A 387 -5.29 12.29 14.14
C CYS A 387 -6.08 13.45 13.52
N PHE A 388 -5.39 14.47 12.98
CA PHE A 388 -6.02 15.59 12.29
C PHE A 388 -6.28 15.29 10.82
N THR A 389 -5.30 14.69 10.13
CA THR A 389 -5.35 14.50 8.68
C THR A 389 -6.29 13.37 8.25
N VAL A 390 -6.51 12.38 9.10
CA VAL A 390 -7.34 11.19 8.81
C VAL A 390 -8.52 11.14 9.77
N ALA A 391 -8.28 10.97 11.08
CA ALA A 391 -9.35 10.65 12.03
C ALA A 391 -10.38 11.77 12.15
N LEU A 392 -9.94 13.01 12.37
CA LEU A 392 -10.82 14.18 12.48
C LEU A 392 -11.44 14.57 11.13
N LEU A 393 -10.64 14.57 10.04
CA LEU A 393 -11.11 14.93 8.70
C LEU A 393 -12.23 14.00 8.22
N ILE A 394 -12.04 12.67 8.32
CA ILE A 394 -13.08 11.69 7.93
C ILE A 394 -14.33 11.84 8.79
N THR A 395 -14.17 12.06 10.09
CA THR A 395 -15.32 12.23 11.00
C THR A 395 -16.10 13.51 10.65
N ALA A 396 -15.41 14.62 10.36
CA ALA A 396 -16.03 15.86 9.90
C ALA A 396 -16.72 15.69 8.55
N ALA A 397 -16.12 14.98 7.60
CA ALA A 397 -16.70 14.70 6.30
C ALA A 397 -17.97 13.83 6.41
N ILE A 398 -17.97 12.84 7.29
CA ILE A 398 -19.16 12.00 7.58
C ILE A 398 -20.28 12.81 8.24
N SER A 399 -19.94 13.68 9.21
CA SER A 399 -20.92 14.56 9.84
C SER A 399 -21.53 15.52 8.82
N TYR A 400 -20.70 16.17 8.01
CA TYR A 400 -21.16 17.10 6.99
C TYR A 400 -22.03 16.43 5.92
N THR A 401 -21.67 15.21 5.48
CA THR A 401 -22.53 14.45 4.57
C THR A 401 -23.85 14.05 5.22
N ALA A 402 -23.88 13.76 6.52
CA ALA A 402 -25.11 13.49 7.24
C ALA A 402 -26.04 14.72 7.32
N ASP A 403 -25.47 15.92 7.40
CA ASP A 403 -26.22 17.20 7.43
C ASP A 403 -26.72 17.61 6.04
N LEU A 404 -25.93 17.38 4.97
CA LEU A 404 -26.30 17.75 3.60
C LEU A 404 -27.28 16.76 2.93
N SER A 405 -27.37 15.53 3.43
CA SER A 405 -28.16 14.48 2.80
C SER A 405 -29.52 14.28 3.45
N SER A 406 -30.53 14.03 2.62
CA SER A 406 -31.80 13.48 3.11
C SER A 406 -31.62 12.02 3.57
N PRO A 407 -32.50 11.48 4.43
CA PRO A 407 -32.39 10.09 4.93
C PRO A 407 -32.29 9.03 3.82
N THR A 408 -32.79 9.33 2.62
CA THR A 408 -32.74 8.44 1.45
C THR A 408 -31.45 8.58 0.63
N THR A 409 -30.73 9.69 0.73
CA THR A 409 -29.52 9.98 -0.05
C THR A 409 -28.22 9.88 0.75
N THR A 410 -28.28 9.76 2.08
CA THR A 410 -27.08 9.65 2.95
C THR A 410 -26.16 8.50 2.54
N ALA A 411 -26.72 7.32 2.31
CA ALA A 411 -25.93 6.14 1.93
C ALA A 411 -25.24 6.33 0.57
N THR A 412 -25.89 7.02 -0.37
CA THR A 412 -25.33 7.30 -1.71
C THR A 412 -24.21 8.35 -1.63
N LEU A 413 -24.41 9.42 -0.86
CA LEU A 413 -23.41 10.47 -0.71
C LEU A 413 -22.18 9.97 0.07
N GLN A 414 -22.38 9.18 1.12
CA GLN A 414 -21.28 8.53 1.85
C GLN A 414 -20.53 7.52 0.97
N GLY A 415 -21.24 6.75 0.14
CA GLY A 415 -20.61 5.85 -0.83
C GLY A 415 -19.85 6.55 -1.95
N LEU A 416 -20.11 7.83 -2.21
CA LEU A 416 -19.36 8.65 -3.17
C LEU A 416 -18.15 9.35 -2.53
N MET A 417 -18.22 9.58 -1.21
CA MET A 417 -17.16 10.18 -0.42
C MET A 417 -16.04 9.19 -0.09
N GLY A 418 -16.40 7.93 0.22
CA GLY A 418 -15.44 6.85 0.50
C GLY A 418 -14.85 6.27 -0.78
#